data_AF-A0AAV4E3S9-F1
#
_entry.id   AF-A0AAV4E3S9-F1
#
_cell.length_a   1.000
_cell.length_b   1.000
_cell.length_c   1.000
_cell.angle_alpha   90.00
_cell.angle_beta   90.00
_cell.angle_gamma   90.00
#
_symmetry.space_group_name_H-M   'P 1'
#
loop_
_entity.id
_entity.type
_entity.pdbx_description
1 polymer ?
#
loop_
_entity_poly.entity_id
_entity_poly.type
_entity_poly.pdbx_seq_one_letter_code
_entity_poly.pdbx_strand_id
1 'polypeptide(L)'
;MALTASWNGAAILGPLVGGWLIDAFSWHWVFYINIPIGLIALIICLIYYKPVTPEKTPVFDIPGAGLLVIGLLLFLMGVQLVGLTANWIVISLIIISLVFIVLFFIRENHAANPIIPVSLFKNKDLDGDFLLFAFTWGAFID
;
A
#
# COMPACT_ATOMS: atom_id res chain seq x y z
N MET A 1 2.47 7.71 18.25
CA MET A 1 1.34 7.55 19.20
C MET A 1 0.13 8.42 18.84
N ALA A 2 0.27 9.74 18.65
CA ALA A 2 -0.86 10.61 18.26
C ALA A 2 -1.45 10.27 16.87
N LEU A 3 -0.61 10.02 15.87
CA LEU A 3 -1.04 9.67 14.52
C LEU A 3 -1.80 8.33 14.46
N THR A 4 -1.30 7.34 15.19
CA THR A 4 -1.92 6.00 15.30
C THR A 4 -3.29 6.08 16.01
N ALA A 5 -3.41 6.94 17.04
CA ALA A 5 -4.67 7.18 17.73
C ALA A 5 -5.69 7.88 16.82
N SER A 6 -5.28 8.88 16.03
CA SER A 6 -6.16 9.55 15.08
C SER A 6 -6.67 8.62 13.97
N TRP A 7 -5.83 7.69 13.49
CA TRP A 7 -6.23 6.71 12.48
C TRP A 7 -7.28 5.75 13.04
N ASN A 8 -7.04 5.16 14.21
CA ASN A 8 -8.01 4.27 14.86
C ASN A 8 -9.33 4.99 15.16
N GLY A 9 -9.28 6.23 15.63
CA GLY A 9 -10.47 7.05 15.83
C GLY A 9 -11.25 7.27 14.53
N ALA A 10 -10.57 7.62 13.44
CA ALA A 10 -11.18 7.78 12.13
C ALA A 10 -11.79 6.47 11.58
N ALA A 11 -11.14 5.32 11.82
CA ALA A 11 -11.63 4.01 11.37
C ALA A 11 -12.93 3.58 12.07
N ILE A 12 -13.14 4.00 13.32
CA ILE A 12 -14.38 3.72 14.08
C ILE A 12 -15.46 4.75 13.72
N LEU A 13 -15.09 6.03 13.65
CA LEU A 13 -16.03 7.11 13.36
C LEU A 13 -16.51 7.10 11.91
N GLY A 14 -15.69 6.67 10.96
CA GLY A 14 -16.01 6.65 9.53
C GLY A 14 -17.26 5.83 9.20
N PRO A 15 -17.32 4.52 9.54
CA PRO A 15 -18.49 3.69 9.32
C PRO A 15 -19.71 4.16 10.12
N LEU A 16 -19.51 4.66 11.35
CA LEU A 16 -20.62 5.13 12.19
C LEU A 16 -21.30 6.37 11.61
N VAL A 17 -20.50 7.37 11.22
CA VAL A 17 -20.99 8.62 10.62
C VAL A 17 -21.51 8.35 9.21
N GLY A 18 -20.82 7.50 8.43
CA GLY A 18 -21.23 7.11 7.09
C GLY A 18 -22.54 6.33 7.07
N GLY A 19 -22.69 5.34 7.96
CA GLY A 19 -23.91 4.54 8.10
C GLY A 19 -25.11 5.40 8.52
N TRP A 20 -24.93 6.24 9.55
CA TRP A 20 -25.98 7.17 9.98
C TRP A 20 -26.40 8.15 8.87
N LEU A 21 -25.45 8.63 8.06
CA LEU A 21 -25.74 9.56 6.96
C LEU A 21 -26.53 8.89 5.82
N ILE A 22 -26.21 7.64 5.51
CA ILE A 22 -26.91 6.85 4.49
C ILE A 22 -28.34 6.56 4.94
N ASP A 23 -28.54 6.18 6.21
CA ASP A 23 -29.85 5.87 6.79
C ASP A 23 -30.77 7.10 6.89
N ALA A 24 -30.21 8.28 7.20
CA ALA A 24 -31.01 9.48 7.42
C ALA A 24 -31.27 10.30 6.14
N PHE A 25 -30.30 10.41 5.23
CA PHE A 25 -30.34 11.39 4.14
C PHE A 25 -30.11 10.82 2.73
N SER A 26 -29.95 9.50 2.58
CA SER A 26 -29.63 8.79 1.33
C SER A 26 -28.14 8.84 0.94
N TRP A 27 -27.70 7.83 0.19
CA TRP A 27 -26.31 7.57 -0.22
C TRP A 27 -25.58 8.76 -0.86
N HIS A 28 -26.31 9.65 -1.55
CA HIS A 28 -25.74 10.83 -2.23
C HIS A 28 -25.00 11.79 -1.29
N TRP A 29 -25.39 11.85 -0.01
CA TRP A 29 -24.78 12.74 0.97
C TRP A 29 -23.33 12.37 1.31
N VAL A 30 -22.95 11.10 1.12
CA VAL A 30 -21.56 10.67 1.28
C VAL A 30 -20.65 11.40 0.28
N PHE A 31 -21.12 11.66 -0.94
CA PHE A 31 -20.37 12.44 -1.93
C PHE A 31 -20.37 13.93 -1.61
N TYR A 32 -21.49 14.47 -1.14
CA TYR A 32 -21.58 15.89 -0.78
C TYR A 32 -20.68 16.29 0.38
N ILE A 33 -20.38 15.38 1.32
CA ILE A 33 -19.40 15.64 2.40
C ILE A 33 -17.96 15.66 1.86
N ASN A 34 -17.65 14.81 0.89
CA ASN A 34 -16.29 14.74 0.33
C ASN A 34 -15.94 15.98 -0.51
N ILE A 35 -16.91 16.60 -1.18
CA ILE A 35 -16.68 17.80 -2.00
C ILE A 35 -16.05 18.97 -1.21
N PRO A 36 -16.63 19.45 -0.08
CA PRO A 36 -16.05 20.57 0.67
C PRO A 36 -14.71 20.19 1.31
N ILE A 37 -14.55 18.95 1.76
CA ILE A 37 -13.27 18.47 2.32
C ILE A 37 -12.18 18.49 1.24
N GLY A 38 -12.50 17.96 0.06
CA GLY A 38 -11.61 17.96 -1.10
C GLY A 38 -11.25 19.37 -1.56
N LEU A 39 -12.21 20.30 -1.55
CA LEU A 39 -11.97 21.69 -1.90
C LEU A 39 -11.04 22.38 -0.88
N ILE A 40 -11.25 22.17 0.41
CA ILE A 40 -10.37 22.70 1.47
C ILE A 40 -8.95 22.14 1.30
N ALA A 41 -8.81 20.83 1.10
CA ALA A 41 -7.51 20.21 0.88
C ALA A 41 -6.80 20.77 -0.36
N LEU A 42 -7.54 20.99 -1.45
CA LEU A 42 -7.03 21.59 -2.68
C LEU A 42 -6.55 23.03 -2.44
N ILE A 43 -7.32 23.85 -1.74
CA ILE A 43 -6.95 25.22 -1.39
C ILE A 43 -5.68 25.24 -0.52
N ILE A 44 -5.61 24.38 0.50
CA ILE A 44 -4.42 24.24 1.35
C ILE A 44 -3.21 23.85 0.51
N CYS A 45 -3.37 22.89 -0.40
CA CYS A 45 -2.31 22.47 -1.31
C CYS A 45 -1.86 23.66 -2.17
N LEU A 46 -2.78 24.40 -2.80
CA LEU A 46 -2.40 25.56 -3.62
C LEU A 46 -1.67 26.67 -2.83
N ILE A 47 -2.00 26.87 -1.55
CA ILE A 47 -1.39 27.92 -0.73
C ILE A 47 -0.03 27.49 -0.16
N TYR A 48 0.08 26.25 0.31
CA TYR A 48 1.24 25.78 1.07
C TYR A 48 2.20 24.89 0.27
N TYR A 49 1.78 24.38 -0.89
CA TYR A 49 2.63 23.55 -1.72
C TYR A 49 3.70 24.40 -2.39
N LYS A 50 4.91 24.32 -1.86
CA LYS A 50 6.10 24.81 -2.54
C LYS A 50 6.58 23.71 -3.48
N PRO A 51 6.63 23.93 -4.80
CA PRO A 51 7.17 22.94 -5.70
C PRO A 51 8.65 22.75 -5.38
N VAL A 52 8.97 21.61 -4.77
CA VAL A 52 10.33 21.11 -4.67
C VAL A 52 10.62 20.51 -6.04
N THR A 53 11.22 21.29 -6.95
CA THR A 53 11.72 20.75 -8.21
C THR A 53 12.87 19.80 -7.88
N PRO A 54 12.74 18.49 -8.10
CA PRO A 54 13.87 17.59 -7.96
C PRO A 54 14.86 17.96 -9.05
N GLU A 55 16.11 18.25 -8.66
CA GLU A 55 17.19 18.67 -9.57
C GLU A 55 17.53 17.61 -10.64
N LYS A 56 17.03 16.38 -10.45
CA LYS A 56 17.05 15.27 -11.40
C LYS A 56 15.78 14.47 -11.23
N THR A 57 14.98 14.30 -12.28
CA THR A 57 13.99 13.21 -12.32
C THR A 57 14.79 11.91 -12.33
N PRO A 58 14.81 11.12 -11.24
CA PRO A 58 15.48 9.83 -11.25
C PRO A 58 14.83 9.00 -12.36
N VAL A 59 15.65 8.42 -13.23
CA VAL A 59 15.17 7.54 -14.30
C VAL A 59 14.50 6.36 -13.61
N PHE A 60 13.19 6.24 -13.81
CA PHE A 60 12.37 5.19 -13.22
C PHE A 60 12.85 3.82 -13.70
N ASP A 61 13.14 2.90 -12.77
CA ASP A 61 13.58 1.53 -13.10
C ASP A 61 12.39 0.70 -13.57
N ILE A 62 11.98 0.89 -14.83
CA ILE A 62 10.92 0.13 -15.49
C ILE A 62 11.11 -1.39 -15.36
N PRO A 63 12.30 -1.98 -15.60
CA PRO A 63 12.47 -3.42 -15.44
C PRO A 63 12.39 -3.86 -13.98
N GLY A 64 12.93 -3.09 -13.02
CA GLY A 64 12.75 -3.36 -11.59
C GLY A 64 11.27 -3.36 -11.19
N ALA A 65 10.51 -2.35 -11.61
CA ALA A 65 9.07 -2.25 -11.38
C ALA A 65 8.31 -3.45 -11.97
N GLY A 66 8.68 -3.90 -13.18
CA GLY A 66 8.10 -5.07 -13.81
C GLY A 66 8.30 -6.35 -13.01
N LEU A 67 9.53 -6.60 -12.53
CA LEU A 67 9.83 -7.78 -11.69
C LEU A 67 9.02 -7.78 -10.39
N LEU A 68 8.90 -6.62 -9.74
CA LEU A 68 8.15 -6.47 -8.50
C LEU A 68 6.65 -6.72 -8.71
N VAL A 69 6.06 -6.12 -9.76
CA VAL A 69 4.63 -6.31 -10.09
C VAL A 69 4.35 -7.78 -10.40
N ILE A 70 5.18 -8.43 -11.22
CA ILE A 70 5.02 -9.84 -11.57
C ILE A 70 5.16 -10.71 -10.32
N GLY A 71 6.21 -10.52 -9.51
CA GLY A 71 6.42 -11.26 -8.27
C GLY A 71 5.23 -11.15 -7.31
N LEU A 72 4.73 -9.94 -7.08
CA LEU A 72 3.56 -9.71 -6.22
C LEU A 72 2.28 -10.33 -6.76
N LEU A 73 2.03 -10.25 -8.06
CA LEU A 73 0.86 -10.87 -8.68
C LEU A 73 0.88 -12.39 -8.52
N LEU A 74 2.02 -13.04 -8.78
CA LEU A 74 2.15 -14.48 -8.59
C LEU A 74 2.01 -14.88 -7.11
N PHE A 75 2.56 -14.07 -6.20
CA PHE A 75 2.43 -14.32 -4.76
C PHE A 75 0.97 -14.26 -4.31
N LEU A 76 0.28 -13.17 -4.67
CA LEU A 76 -1.12 -12.95 -4.33
C LEU A 76 -2.02 -14.04 -4.91
N MET A 77 -1.81 -14.39 -6.20
CA MET A 77 -2.53 -15.51 -6.81
C MET A 77 -2.25 -16.82 -6.08
N GLY A 78 -0.99 -17.11 -5.74
CA GLY A 78 -0.61 -18.29 -4.97
C GLY A 78 -1.38 -18.39 -3.66
N VAL A 79 -1.41 -17.32 -2.87
CA VAL A 79 -2.16 -17.25 -1.60
C VAL A 79 -3.66 -17.39 -1.82
N GLN A 80 -4.23 -16.71 -2.82
CA GLN A 80 -5.67 -16.76 -3.10
C GLN A 80 -6.14 -18.13 -3.58
N LEU A 81 -5.27 -18.91 -4.24
CA LEU A 81 -5.57 -20.23 -4.77
C LEU A 81 -5.39 -21.36 -3.74
N VAL A 82 -4.92 -21.05 -2.53
CA VAL A 82 -4.82 -21.99 -1.40
C VAL A 82 -6.21 -22.54 -1.09
N GLY A 83 -6.37 -23.86 -1.11
CA GLY A 83 -7.65 -24.53 -0.82
C GLY A 83 -8.65 -24.56 -1.98
N LEU A 84 -8.40 -23.83 -3.08
CA LEU A 84 -9.26 -23.83 -4.28
C LEU A 84 -8.73 -24.69 -5.42
N THR A 85 -7.42 -24.97 -5.43
CA THR A 85 -6.76 -25.75 -6.50
C THR A 85 -5.79 -26.78 -5.95
N ALA A 86 -5.18 -27.56 -6.83
CA ALA A 86 -4.21 -28.56 -6.44
C ALA A 86 -2.98 -27.92 -5.77
N ASN A 87 -2.56 -28.48 -4.62
CA ASN A 87 -1.47 -27.93 -3.81
C ASN A 87 -0.16 -27.74 -4.59
N TRP A 88 0.13 -28.56 -5.60
CA TRP A 88 1.33 -28.42 -6.42
C TRP A 88 1.34 -27.14 -7.27
N ILE A 89 0.17 -26.68 -7.74
CA ILE A 89 0.02 -25.42 -8.47
C ILE A 89 0.34 -24.26 -7.53
N VAL A 90 -0.29 -24.23 -6.36
CA VAL A 90 -0.06 -23.21 -5.32
C VAL A 90 1.42 -23.13 -4.94
N ILE A 91 2.05 -24.28 -4.65
CA ILE A 91 3.48 -24.36 -4.31
C ILE A 91 4.33 -23.82 -5.46
N SER A 92 4.05 -24.20 -6.71
CA SER A 92 4.80 -23.68 -7.86
C SER A 92 4.66 -22.17 -8.02
N LEU A 93 3.46 -21.61 -7.85
CA LEU A 93 3.22 -20.17 -7.93
C LEU A 93 4.01 -19.42 -6.85
N ILE A 94 4.00 -19.92 -5.61
CA ILE A 94 4.75 -19.33 -4.50
C ILE A 94 6.24 -19.35 -4.79
N ILE A 95 6.78 -20.49 -5.25
CA ILE A 95 8.20 -20.62 -5.59
C ILE A 95 8.59 -19.65 -6.71
N ILE A 96 7.80 -19.56 -7.78
CA ILE A 96 8.09 -18.65 -8.90
C ILE A 96 8.02 -17.20 -8.42
N SER A 97 7.04 -16.84 -7.60
CA SER A 97 6.96 -15.51 -6.98
C SER A 97 8.24 -15.18 -6.19
N LEU A 98 8.72 -16.14 -5.39
CA LEU A 98 9.92 -15.96 -4.57
C LEU A 98 11.14 -15.70 -5.47
N VAL A 99 11.25 -16.41 -6.59
CA VAL A 99 12.32 -16.19 -7.58
C VAL A 99 12.26 -14.77 -8.16
N PHE A 100 11.08 -14.29 -8.56
CA PHE A 100 10.90 -12.93 -9.08
C PHE A 100 11.23 -11.85 -8.04
N ILE A 101 10.85 -12.06 -6.78
CA ILE A 101 11.17 -11.16 -5.67
C ILE A 101 12.68 -11.15 -5.40
N VAL A 102 13.35 -12.30 -5.41
CA VAL A 102 14.81 -12.37 -5.23
C VAL A 102 15.54 -11.69 -6.39
N LEU A 103 15.10 -11.93 -7.63
CA LEU A 103 15.65 -11.26 -8.82
C LEU A 103 15.44 -9.74 -8.74
N PHE A 104 14.29 -9.29 -8.23
CA PHE A 104 14.04 -7.89 -7.95
C PHE A 104 15.05 -7.34 -6.94
N PHE A 105 15.25 -7.99 -5.78
CA PHE A 105 16.24 -7.53 -4.79
C PHE A 105 17.67 -7.47 -5.33
N ILE A 106 18.10 -8.46 -6.11
CA ILE A 106 19.42 -8.46 -6.73
C ILE A 106 19.56 -7.30 -7.72
N ARG A 107 18.52 -7.04 -8.53
CA ARG A 107 18.49 -5.94 -9.50
C ARG A 107 18.48 -4.59 -8.80
N GLU A 108 17.67 -4.44 -7.76
CA GLU A 108 17.51 -3.25 -6.93
C GLU A 108 18.85 -2.85 -6.30
N ASN A 109 19.61 -3.83 -5.81
CA ASN A 109 20.92 -3.61 -5.19
C ASN A 109 22.00 -3.17 -6.19
N HIS A 110 21.78 -3.41 -7.49
CA HIS A 110 22.64 -2.97 -8.59
C HIS A 110 22.08 -1.76 -9.36
N ALA A 111 20.87 -1.31 -9.08
CA ALA A 111 20.21 -0.23 -9.80
C ALA A 111 20.74 1.14 -9.34
N ALA A 112 20.99 2.04 -10.29
CA ALA A 112 21.47 3.39 -10.01
C ALA A 112 20.41 4.28 -9.33
N ASN A 113 19.13 3.93 -9.44
CA ASN A 113 17.99 4.56 -8.76
C ASN A 113 17.05 3.47 -8.23
N PRO A 114 17.27 2.95 -7.00
CA PRO A 114 16.37 1.97 -6.41
C PRO A 114 14.98 2.60 -6.20
N ILE A 115 13.93 1.85 -6.56
CA ILE A 115 12.52 2.19 -6.31
C ILE A 115 12.24 2.15 -4.81
N ILE A 116 12.84 1.18 -4.12
CA ILE A 116 12.83 1.01 -2.67
C ILE A 116 14.28 1.14 -2.22
N PRO A 117 14.70 2.32 -1.72
CA PRO A 117 16.04 2.47 -1.20
C PRO A 117 16.22 1.48 -0.06
N VAL A 118 17.18 0.54 -0.22
CA VAL A 118 17.48 -0.54 0.74
C VAL A 118 17.83 0.01 2.13
N SER A 119 18.16 1.30 2.24
CA SER A 119 18.33 2.02 3.50
C SER A 119 17.05 2.14 4.34
N LEU A 120 15.86 2.03 3.75
CA LEU A 120 14.58 1.98 4.47
C LEU A 120 14.51 0.75 5.38
N PHE A 121 14.90 -0.42 4.87
CA PHE A 121 14.96 -1.68 5.64
C PHE A 121 16.17 -1.78 6.59
N LYS A 122 16.95 -0.70 6.74
CA LYS A 122 17.98 -0.62 7.77
C LYS A 122 17.42 -0.04 9.06
N ASN A 123 16.26 0.62 8.98
CA ASN A 123 15.59 1.20 10.12
C ASN A 123 14.66 0.16 10.77
N LYS A 124 15.08 -0.37 11.92
CA LYS A 124 14.33 -1.37 12.67
C LYS A 124 12.91 -0.92 13.06
N ASP A 125 12.69 0.38 13.21
CA ASP A 125 11.37 0.93 13.53
C ASP A 125 10.40 0.77 12.35
N LEU A 126 10.90 0.99 11.12
CA LEU A 126 10.11 0.80 9.89
C LEU A 126 9.82 -0.68 9.65
N ASP A 127 10.82 -1.55 9.81
CA ASP A 127 10.63 -2.99 9.67
C ASP A 127 9.63 -3.54 10.69
N GLY A 128 9.71 -3.06 11.94
CA GLY A 128 8.76 -3.38 12.99
C GLY A 128 7.34 -2.99 12.64
N ASP A 129 7.13 -1.78 12.11
CA ASP A 129 5.80 -1.30 11.69
C ASP A 129 5.23 -2.11 10.52
N PHE A 130 6.05 -2.44 9.51
CA PHE A 130 5.64 -3.30 8.39
C PHE A 130 5.22 -4.69 8.84
N LEU A 131 5.98 -5.32 9.76
CA LEU A 131 5.64 -6.62 10.32
C LEU A 131 4.33 -6.55 11.10
N LEU A 132 4.18 -5.55 11.97
CA LEU A 132 2.97 -5.36 12.79
C LEU A 132 1.74 -5.13 11.91
N PHE A 133 1.89 -4.37 10.82
CA PHE A 133 0.85 -4.19 9.80
C PHE A 133 0.49 -5.51 9.12
N ALA A 134 1.48 -6.26 8.63
CA ALA A 134 1.26 -7.54 7.97
C ALA A 134 0.58 -8.56 8.89
N PHE A 135 0.97 -8.64 10.16
CA PHE A 135 0.34 -9.50 11.15
C PHE A 135 -1.09 -9.07 11.47
N THR A 136 -1.33 -7.78 11.68
CA THR A 136 -2.65 -7.27 12.03
C THR A 136 -3.65 -7.56 10.91
N TRP A 137 -3.29 -7.24 9.66
CA TRP A 137 -4.16 -7.48 8.50
C TRP A 137 -4.23 -8.95 8.10
N GLY A 138 -3.14 -9.71 8.26
CA GLY A 138 -3.14 -11.15 8.06
C GLY A 138 -4.06 -11.89 9.02
N ALA A 139 -4.20 -11.41 10.26
CA ALA A 139 -5.14 -11.96 11.24
C ALA A 139 -6.61 -11.68 10.93
N PHE A 140 -6.92 -10.74 10.03
CA PHE A 140 -8.30 -10.46 9.56
C PHE A 140 -8.72 -11.34 8.37
N ILE A 141 -7.84 -12.20 7.85
CA ILE A 141 -8.11 -13.04 6.67
C ILE A 141 -8.81 -14.38 7.03
N ASP A 142 -9.06 -14.65 8.31
CA ASP A 142 -9.87 -15.80 8.77
C ASP A 142 -11.39 -15.56 8.69
#